data_AF-A0A1Y3A178-F1
#
_entry.id   AF-A0A1Y3A178-F1
#
_cell.length_a   1.000
_cell.length_b   1.000
_cell.length_c   1.000
_cell.angle_alpha   90.00
_cell.angle_beta   90.00
_cell.angle_gamma   90.00
#
_symmetry.space_group_name_H-M   'P 1'
#
loop_
_entity.id
_entity.type
_entity.pdbx_description
1 polymer ?
#
loop_
_entity_poly.entity_id
_entity_poly.type
_entity_poly.pdbx_seq_one_letter_code
_entity_poly.pdbx_strand_id
1 'polypeptide(L)' 'MQAIELNAVITQNHEIHLKLPDDVTATHAKVIVMYEDNTKPLARKWDKFFASKSVFDDDFLAERDNDIPQEREFY' A
#
# COMPACT_ATOMS: atom_id res chain seq x y z
N MET A 1 -16.56 3.98 28.92
CA MET A 1 -15.43 3.29 28.28
C MET A 1 -14.19 4.11 28.55
N GLN A 2 -13.14 3.50 29.08
CA GLN A 2 -11.84 4.16 29.33
C GLN A 2 -10.80 3.51 28.42
N ALA A 3 -9.87 4.31 27.91
CA ALA A 3 -8.75 3.84 27.09
C ALA A 3 -7.45 4.13 27.83
N ILE A 4 -6.52 3.18 27.78
CA ILE A 4 -5.17 3.31 28.33
C ILE A 4 -4.21 3.09 27.17
N GLU A 5 -3.25 4.00 27.02
CA GLU A 5 -2.16 3.86 26.07
C GLU A 5 -0.99 3.16 26.76
N LEU A 6 -0.53 2.05 26.18
CA LEU A 6 0.60 1.28 26.68
C LEU A 6 1.61 1.07 25.55
N ASN A 7 2.87 1.34 25.86
CA ASN A 7 3.95 1.06 24.93
C ASN A 7 4.16 -0.46 24.83
N ALA A 8 4.09 -0.99 23.61
CA ALA A 8 4.27 -2.41 23.32
C ALA A 8 5.13 -2.58 22.07
N VAL A 9 5.86 -3.70 22.02
CA VAL A 9 6.61 -4.12 20.83
C VAL A 9 5.95 -5.36 20.27
N ILE A 10 5.68 -5.36 18.96
CA ILE A 10 5.20 -6.55 18.25
C ILE A 10 6.38 -7.51 18.08
N THR A 11 6.24 -8.73 18.57
CA THR A 11 7.29 -9.76 18.48
C THR A 11 7.41 -10.30 17.06
N GLN A 12 8.46 -11.07 16.78
CA GLN A 12 8.66 -11.74 15.49
C GLN A 12 7.54 -12.74 15.14
N ASN A 13 6.80 -13.22 16.15
CA ASN A 13 5.66 -14.12 16.00
C ASN A 13 4.34 -13.38 15.80
N HIS A 14 4.38 -12.05 15.58
CA HIS A 14 3.21 -11.18 15.48
C HIS A 14 2.35 -11.13 16.76
N GLU A 15 3.00 -11.25 17.92
CA GLU A 15 2.32 -11.16 19.23
C GLU A 15 2.61 -9.83 19.92
N ILE A 16 1.67 -9.38 20.76
CA ILE A 16 1.84 -8.22 21.63
C ILE A 16 1.70 -8.68 23.08
N HIS A 17 2.76 -8.49 23.87
CA HIS A 17 2.77 -8.80 25.30
C HIS A 17 2.63 -7.50 26.09
N LEU A 18 1.49 -7.32 26.74
CA LEU A 18 1.15 -6.13 27.52
C LEU A 18 0.73 -6.54 28.93
N LYS A 19 1.35 -5.93 29.94
CA LYS A 19 0.90 -6.02 31.32
C LYS A 19 0.03 -4.80 31.64
N LEU A 20 -1.23 -5.04 31.96
CA LEU A 20 -2.11 -3.99 32.47
C LEU A 20 -1.67 -3.58 33.88
N PRO A 21 -1.83 -2.30 34.27
CA PRO A 21 -1.54 -1.87 35.63
C PRO A 21 -2.51 -2.49 36.64
N ASP A 22 -2.04 -2.62 37.90
CA ASP A 22 -2.71 -3.41 38.93
C ASP A 22 -4.05 -2.79 39.42
N ASP A 23 -4.33 -1.55 39.03
CA ASP A 23 -5.58 -0.84 39.27
C ASP A 23 -6.71 -1.27 38.30
N VAL A 24 -6.37 -1.90 37.18
CA VAL A 24 -7.34 -2.45 36.22
C VAL A 24 -7.80 -3.82 36.68
N THR A 25 -9.06 -3.91 37.08
CA THR A 25 -9.67 -5.18 37.50
C THR A 25 -9.88 -6.14 36.33
N ALA A 26 -9.94 -7.44 36.62
CA ALA A 26 -10.21 -8.46 35.60
C ALA A 26 -11.65 -8.31 35.07
N THR A 27 -11.78 -7.81 33.85
CA THR A 27 -13.08 -7.60 33.17
C THR A 27 -12.90 -7.79 31.66
N HIS A 28 -14.01 -7.81 30.92
CA HIS A 28 -13.98 -7.84 29.45
C HIS A 28 -13.38 -6.53 28.91
N ALA A 29 -12.35 -6.63 28.09
CA ALA A 29 -11.68 -5.50 27.45
C ALA A 29 -11.75 -5.61 25.93
N LYS A 30 -11.93 -4.46 25.26
CA LYS A 30 -11.79 -4.34 23.80
C LYS A 30 -10.39 -3.81 23.50
N VAL A 31 -9.62 -4.55 22.71
CA VAL A 31 -8.26 -4.14 22.32
C VAL A 31 -8.32 -3.44 20.96
N ILE A 32 -7.71 -2.27 20.86
CA ILE A 32 -7.50 -1.53 19.60
C ILE A 32 -6.00 -1.38 19.44
N VAL A 33 -5.45 -1.90 18.34
CA VAL A 33 -4.01 -1.82 18.03
C VAL A 33 -3.81 -0.79 16.94
N MET A 34 -3.03 0.25 17.24
CA MET A 34 -2.51 1.20 16.26
C MET A 34 -1.02 0.92 16.14
N TYR A 35 -0.52 0.71 14.91
CA TYR A 35 0.90 0.50 14.66
C TYR A 35 1.32 1.37 13.47
N GLU A 36 2.54 1.89 13.53
CA GLU A 36 3.13 2.62 12.41
C GLU A 36 3.74 1.63 11.43
N ASP A 37 3.17 1.53 10.25
CA ASP A 37 3.80 0.80 9.16
C ASP A 37 4.94 1.65 8.58
N ASN A 38 6.15 1.43 9.10
CA ASN A 38 7.36 2.07 8.57
C ASN A 38 7.75 1.51 7.20
N THR A 39 7.02 0.53 6.66
CA THR A 39 7.13 0.19 5.23
C THR A 39 6.40 1.24 4.43
N LYS A 40 7.06 2.39 4.20
CA LYS A 40 6.65 3.25 3.09
C LYS A 40 6.62 2.35 1.86
N PRO A 41 5.47 2.14 1.20
CA PRO A 41 5.46 1.36 -0.02
C PRO A 41 6.46 2.04 -0.94
N LEU A 42 7.47 1.30 -1.43
CA LEU A 42 8.48 1.83 -2.35
C LEU A 42 7.73 2.65 -3.37
N ALA A 43 7.99 3.97 -3.40
CA ALA A 43 7.24 4.94 -4.17
C ALA A 43 6.91 4.31 -5.52
N ARG A 44 5.62 4.09 -5.77
CA ARG A 44 5.15 3.33 -6.92
C ARG A 44 5.83 3.93 -8.15
N LYS A 45 6.70 3.14 -8.78
CA LYS A 45 7.56 3.62 -9.88
C LYS A 45 6.73 4.30 -10.98
N TRP A 46 5.50 3.81 -11.17
CA TRP A 46 4.51 4.38 -12.08
C TRP A 46 3.96 5.74 -11.65
N ASP A 47 3.65 5.95 -10.37
CA ASP A 47 3.15 7.25 -9.90
C ASP A 47 4.19 8.36 -10.13
N LYS A 48 5.47 8.05 -9.89
CA LYS A 48 6.58 8.98 -10.20
C LYS A 48 6.78 9.17 -11.70
N PHE A 49 6.62 8.11 -12.50
CA PHE A 49 6.75 8.16 -13.95
C PHE A 49 5.68 9.04 -14.59
N PHE A 50 4.40 8.84 -14.25
CA PHE A 50 3.28 9.58 -14.83
C PHE A 50 3.13 11.01 -14.29
N ALA A 51 3.66 11.31 -13.09
CA ALA A 51 3.72 12.69 -12.59
C ALA A 51 4.85 13.52 -13.21
N SER A 52 5.82 12.87 -13.88
CA SER A 52 6.90 13.59 -14.55
C SER A 52 6.42 14.20 -15.86
N LYS A 53 7.04 15.31 -16.26
CA LYS A 53 6.76 15.94 -17.56
C LYS A 53 7.09 14.93 -18.67
N SER A 54 6.10 14.62 -19.52
CA SER A 54 6.31 13.81 -20.71
C SER A 54 7.43 14.40 -21.56
N VAL A 55 8.30 13.53 -22.07
CA VAL A 55 9.33 13.90 -23.06
C VAL A 55 8.73 13.96 -24.47
N PHE A 56 7.57 13.32 -24.65
CA PHE A 56 6.82 13.35 -25.90
C PHE A 56 5.93 14.59 -25.94
N ASP A 57 5.95 15.28 -27.08
CA ASP A 57 5.04 16.37 -27.42
C ASP A 57 3.64 15.83 -27.78
N ASP A 58 2.64 16.71 -27.83
CA ASP A 58 1.22 16.35 -28.00
C ASP A 58 0.89 15.71 -29.36
N ASP A 59 1.77 15.86 -30.36
CA ASP A 59 1.65 15.29 -31.70
C ASP A 59 2.35 13.92 -31.83
N PHE A 60 3.05 13.45 -30.80
CA PHE A 60 3.75 12.18 -30.82
C PHE A 60 2.76 11.01 -30.92
N LEU A 61 2.85 10.24 -32.01
CA LEU A 61 1.92 9.14 -32.34
C LEU A 61 0.46 9.58 -32.52
N ALA A 62 0.22 10.85 -32.87
CA ALA A 62 -1.13 11.35 -33.16
C ALA A 62 -1.80 10.58 -34.32
N GLU A 63 -0.99 10.14 -35.29
CA GLU A 63 -1.41 9.26 -36.38
C GLU A 63 -0.61 7.95 -36.28
N ARG A 64 -1.34 6.83 -36.19
CA ARG A 64 -0.77 5.48 -36.21
C ARG A 64 -1.51 4.67 -37.25
N ASP A 65 -0.77 4.17 -38.24
CA ASP A 65 -1.31 3.28 -39.25
C ASP A 65 -1.99 2.08 -38.58
N ASN A 66 -3.27 1.89 -38.90
CA ASN A 66 -4.08 0.78 -38.42
C ASN A 66 -4.68 0.05 -39.62
N ASP A 67 -3.85 -0.18 -40.63
CA ASP A 67 -4.23 -0.93 -41.81
C ASP A 67 -4.59 -2.36 -41.44
N ILE A 68 -5.65 -2.85 -42.04
CA ILE A 68 -6.02 -4.26 -41.93
C ILE A 68 -4.87 -5.14 -42.45
N PRO A 69 -4.50 -6.22 -41.73
CA PRO A 69 -3.49 -7.15 -42.21
C PRO A 69 -3.85 -7.68 -43.61
N GLN A 70 -2.84 -7.85 -44.46
CA GLN A 70 -3.02 -8.44 -45.79
C GLN A 70 -3.56 -9.87 -45.68
N GLU A 71 -4.47 -10.25 -46.60
CA GLU A 71 -4.95 -11.62 -46.71
C GLU A 71 -3.78 -12.55 -47.06
N ARG A 72 -3.62 -13.62 -46.28
CA ARG A 72 -2.59 -14.65 -46.52
C ARG A 72 -3.24 -15.82 -47.23
N GLU A 73 -2.73 -16.18 -48.41
CA GLU A 73 -3.03 -17.47 -49.02
C GLU A 73 -2.33 -18.56 -48.21
N PHE A 74 -3.11 -19.42 -47.53
CA PHE A 74 -2.58 -20.61 -46.87
C PHE A 74 -2.51 -21.73 -47.91
N TYR A 75 -1.29 -22.11 -48.32
CA TYR A 75 -1.01 -23.29 -49.16
C TYR A 75 -0.56 -24.46 -48.29
#